data_AF-A0A926RFX8-F1
#
_entry.id   AF-A0A926RFX8-F1
#
_cell.length_a   1.000
_cell.length_b   1.000
_cell.length_c   1.000
_cell.angle_alpha   90.00
_cell.angle_beta   90.00
_cell.angle_gamma   90.00
#
_symmetry.space_group_name_H-M   'P 1'
#
loop_
_entity.id
_entity.type
_entity.pdbx_description
1 polymer ?
#
loop_
_entity_poly.entity_id
_entity_poly.type
_entity_poly.pdbx_seq_one_letter_code
_entity_poly.pdbx_strand_id
1 'polypeptide(L)'
;KLWPFFLFAAILAGIIYPIVMGWQWGGGWLAELGFSDFAGSTLVHSTGGAAALAGIILLGARTGRFDSKGNPKALQPFAASSIPLVTVGVFILWLGWFGFNGGSQLAIGTFDDAVAVSGIFINTNLAACGGVMAAAIITRLMYGKTDVIQMLNGAIGGLVAVTAEPLAPTPLAAILIGAVGGLIVVFGTKLLFSFKLDDVVGAIPAHMFAGIWGTLAVPLTNSDASFSAQLIGVLSINIFVFAVSYIIWSIMKATFGIRLSKEAETKGTDVTETGVIAYAIRD
;
A
#
# COMPACT_ATOMS: atom_id res chain seq x y z
N LYS A 1 19.75 4.29 0.03
CA LYS A 1 20.81 4.00 -0.97
C LYS A 1 20.23 3.12 -2.07
N LEU A 2 20.72 3.25 -3.30
CA LEU A 2 20.15 2.60 -4.48
C LEU A 2 20.41 1.09 -4.52
N TRP A 3 21.67 0.65 -4.37
CA TRP A 3 22.02 -0.77 -4.44
C TRP A 3 21.40 -1.64 -3.33
N PRO A 4 21.38 -1.20 -2.05
CA PRO A 4 20.63 -1.90 -1.02
C PRO A 4 19.14 -2.03 -1.37
N PHE A 5 18.53 -0.98 -1.93
CA PHE A 5 17.13 -1.04 -2.35
C PHE A 5 16.91 -2.10 -3.44
N PHE A 6 17.74 -2.14 -4.49
CA PHE A 6 17.61 -3.14 -5.56
C PHE A 6 17.84 -4.57 -5.07
N LEU A 7 18.84 -4.78 -4.20
CA LEU A 7 19.08 -6.09 -3.62
C LEU A 7 17.87 -6.56 -2.80
N PHE A 8 17.32 -5.69 -1.94
CA PHE A 8 16.13 -6.04 -1.17
C PHE A 8 14.93 -6.30 -2.07
N ALA A 9 14.71 -5.48 -3.11
CA ALA A 9 13.63 -5.68 -4.05
C ALA A 9 13.72 -7.04 -4.76
N ALA A 10 14.93 -7.45 -5.17
CA ALA A 10 15.17 -8.77 -5.77
C ALA A 10 14.87 -9.91 -4.79
N ILE A 11 15.25 -9.78 -3.51
CA ILE A 11 14.96 -10.79 -2.49
C ILE A 11 13.46 -10.85 -2.17
N LEU A 12 12.81 -9.70 -2.01
CA LEU A 12 11.37 -9.62 -1.76
C LEU A 12 10.59 -10.28 -2.91
N ALA A 13 10.85 -9.87 -4.15
CA ALA A 13 10.13 -10.35 -5.32
C ALA A 13 10.49 -11.80 -5.70
N GLY A 14 11.75 -12.22 -5.53
CA GLY A 14 12.23 -13.53 -5.94
C GLY A 14 12.09 -14.63 -4.90
N ILE A 15 11.94 -14.28 -3.61
CA ILE A 15 11.93 -15.26 -2.50
C ILE A 15 10.73 -15.05 -1.58
N ILE A 16 10.61 -13.90 -0.94
CA ILE A 16 9.61 -13.70 0.13
C ILE A 16 8.18 -13.73 -0.44
N TYR A 17 7.93 -12.99 -1.53
CA TYR A 17 6.62 -12.86 -2.15
C TYR A 17 6.12 -14.20 -2.77
N PRO A 18 6.93 -14.97 -3.52
CA PRO A 18 6.52 -16.28 -4.01
C PRO A 18 6.13 -17.26 -2.91
N ILE A 19 6.76 -17.21 -1.72
CA ILE A 19 6.40 -18.06 -0.58
C ILE A 19 4.96 -17.79 -0.13
N VAL A 20 4.62 -16.52 0.10
CA VAL A 20 3.27 -16.16 0.58
C VAL A 20 2.20 -16.34 -0.50
N MET A 21 2.54 -16.11 -1.78
CA MET A 21 1.68 -16.49 -2.90
C MET A 21 1.42 -18.00 -2.91
N GLY A 22 2.46 -18.81 -2.69
CA GLY A 22 2.36 -20.26 -2.64
C GLY A 22 1.42 -20.77 -1.54
N TRP A 23 1.33 -20.06 -0.41
CA TRP A 23 0.41 -20.43 0.67
C TRP A 23 -1.06 -20.35 0.26
N GLN A 24 -1.41 -19.43 -0.65
CA GLN A 24 -2.78 -19.24 -1.12
C GLN A 24 -2.94 -19.60 -2.60
N TRP A 25 -2.48 -18.75 -3.52
CA TRP A 25 -2.63 -18.96 -4.96
C TRP A 25 -1.88 -20.19 -5.51
N GLY A 26 -0.93 -20.73 -4.75
CA GLY A 26 -0.29 -22.02 -5.07
C GLY A 26 -1.03 -23.25 -4.57
N GLY A 27 -2.20 -23.11 -3.94
CA GLY A 27 -2.95 -24.21 -3.34
C GLY A 27 -2.37 -24.71 -2.01
N GLY A 28 -1.60 -23.88 -1.31
CA GLY A 28 -0.99 -24.23 -0.03
C GLY A 28 -1.96 -24.18 1.16
N TRP A 29 -1.40 -24.20 2.37
CA TRP A 29 -2.15 -24.35 3.61
C TRP A 29 -3.18 -23.23 3.89
N LEU A 30 -2.98 -22.00 3.38
CA LEU A 30 -3.99 -20.94 3.51
C LEU A 30 -5.18 -21.19 2.60
N ALA A 31 -4.94 -21.75 1.40
CA ALA A 31 -6.02 -22.14 0.50
C ALA A 31 -6.86 -23.26 1.11
N GLU A 32 -6.21 -24.28 1.68
CA GLU A 32 -6.88 -25.38 2.40
C GLU A 32 -7.69 -24.89 3.61
N LEU A 33 -7.21 -23.83 4.29
CA LEU A 33 -7.89 -23.20 5.41
C LEU A 33 -9.12 -22.37 4.98
N GLY A 34 -9.27 -22.09 3.68
CA GLY A 34 -10.33 -21.23 3.14
C GLY A 34 -10.04 -19.73 3.28
N PHE A 35 -8.76 -19.34 3.34
CA PHE A 35 -8.38 -17.95 3.15
C PHE A 35 -8.76 -17.52 1.73
N SER A 36 -9.33 -16.32 1.57
CA SER A 36 -9.70 -15.76 0.27
C SER A 36 -9.05 -14.40 0.08
N ASP A 37 -8.33 -14.25 -1.03
CA ASP A 37 -7.72 -12.99 -1.45
C ASP A 37 -7.61 -13.00 -2.98
N PHE A 38 -8.62 -12.43 -3.62
CA PHE A 38 -8.88 -12.56 -5.06
C PHE A 38 -7.73 -12.02 -5.92
N ALA A 39 -7.37 -10.75 -5.72
CA ALA A 39 -6.29 -10.09 -6.46
C ALA A 39 -5.12 -9.65 -5.56
N GLY A 40 -5.20 -9.82 -4.24
CA GLY A 40 -4.06 -9.62 -3.33
C GLY A 40 -4.08 -8.37 -2.44
N SER A 41 -5.16 -8.11 -1.69
CA SER A 41 -5.13 -7.11 -0.60
C SER A 41 -4.09 -7.44 0.46
N THR A 42 -3.96 -8.71 0.81
CA THR A 42 -2.92 -9.18 1.73
C THR A 42 -1.72 -9.69 0.94
N LEU A 43 -1.93 -10.57 -0.02
CA LEU A 43 -0.86 -11.25 -0.74
C LEU A 43 0.08 -10.28 -1.46
N VAL A 44 -0.44 -9.20 -2.04
CA VAL A 44 0.36 -8.18 -2.75
C VAL A 44 0.56 -6.96 -1.86
N HIS A 45 -0.54 -6.29 -1.48
CA HIS A 45 -0.46 -4.99 -0.86
C HIS A 45 0.06 -5.06 0.58
N SER A 46 -0.51 -5.93 1.42
CA SER A 46 -0.02 -6.05 2.81
C SER A 46 1.38 -6.65 2.88
N THR A 47 1.75 -7.60 2.01
CA THR A 47 3.13 -8.07 1.86
C THR A 47 4.09 -6.92 1.59
N GLY A 48 3.84 -6.10 0.56
CA GLY A 48 4.69 -4.95 0.25
C GLY A 48 4.77 -3.95 1.40
N GLY A 49 3.64 -3.67 2.05
CA GLY A 49 3.55 -2.75 3.17
C GLY A 49 4.23 -3.27 4.46
N ALA A 50 4.14 -4.56 4.77
CA ALA A 50 4.85 -5.18 5.90
C ALA A 50 6.38 -5.15 5.71
N ALA A 51 6.83 -5.42 4.48
CA ALA A 51 8.24 -5.28 4.10
C ALA A 51 8.73 -3.82 4.20
N ALA A 52 7.89 -2.86 3.76
CA ALA A 52 8.17 -1.43 3.90
C ALA A 52 8.23 -0.98 5.37
N LEU A 53 7.33 -1.46 6.22
CA LEU A 53 7.31 -1.17 7.65
C LEU A 53 8.61 -1.63 8.33
N ALA A 54 9.05 -2.86 8.06
CA ALA A 54 10.34 -3.35 8.55
C ALA A 54 11.51 -2.47 8.08
N GLY A 55 11.50 -2.05 6.81
CA GLY A 55 12.51 -1.18 6.22
C GLY A 55 12.59 0.19 6.90
N ILE A 56 11.46 0.87 7.10
CA ILE A 56 11.47 2.23 7.66
C ILE A 56 11.82 2.27 9.15
N ILE A 57 11.49 1.21 9.90
CA ILE A 57 11.90 1.08 11.32
C ILE A 57 13.43 1.06 11.41
N LEU A 58 14.10 0.33 10.52
CA LEU A 58 15.55 0.19 10.54
C LEU A 58 16.28 1.37 9.86
N LEU A 59 15.70 1.94 8.81
CA LEU A 59 16.24 3.09 8.07
C LEU A 59 16.13 4.39 8.87
N GLY A 60 15.05 4.54 9.64
CA GLY A 60 14.73 5.72 10.43
C GLY A 60 14.22 6.90 9.60
N ALA A 61 13.67 7.90 10.29
CA ALA A 61 13.08 9.08 9.65
C ALA A 61 14.09 9.94 8.89
N ARG A 62 13.64 10.66 7.85
CA ARG A 62 14.49 11.66 7.16
C ARG A 62 14.92 12.76 8.13
N THR A 63 16.12 13.31 7.89
CA THR A 63 16.68 14.38 8.72
C THR A 63 15.74 15.58 8.71
N GLY A 64 15.36 16.08 9.90
CA GLY A 64 14.45 17.24 10.04
C GLY A 64 12.96 16.93 9.88
N ARG A 65 12.58 15.66 9.62
CA ARG A 65 11.18 15.26 9.45
C ARG A 65 10.34 15.48 10.71
N PHE A 66 10.95 15.26 11.87
CA PHE A 66 10.33 15.46 13.18
C PHE A 66 11.12 16.50 13.97
N ASP A 67 10.42 17.38 14.68
CA ASP A 67 11.06 18.38 15.54
C ASP A 67 11.57 17.78 16.87
N SER A 68 12.20 18.59 17.70
CA SER A 68 12.72 18.15 19.01
C SER A 68 11.64 17.66 19.97
N LYS A 69 10.38 18.05 19.76
CA LYS A 69 9.21 17.58 20.50
C LYS A 69 8.58 16.34 19.85
N GLY A 70 9.10 15.89 18.71
CA GLY A 70 8.60 14.75 17.95
C GLY A 70 7.44 15.06 16.99
N ASN A 71 7.09 16.33 16.80
CA ASN A 71 6.00 16.70 15.89
C ASN A 71 6.44 16.61 14.43
N PRO A 72 5.57 16.13 13.52
CA PRO A 72 5.89 16.10 12.10
C PRO A 72 6.06 17.51 11.53
N LYS A 73 7.17 17.75 10.83
CA LYS A 73 7.44 18.95 10.04
C LYS A 73 7.39 18.66 8.55
N ALA A 74 6.78 19.55 7.78
CA ALA A 74 6.92 19.54 6.33
C ALA A 74 8.39 19.79 6.00
N LEU A 75 9.01 18.86 5.27
CA LEU A 75 10.37 19.04 4.76
C LEU A 75 10.29 20.00 3.58
N GLN A 76 10.82 21.21 3.73
CA GLN A 76 10.99 22.16 2.62
C GLN A 76 12.41 22.01 2.04
N PRO A 77 12.60 22.04 0.71
CA PRO A 77 11.59 22.22 -0.35
C PRO A 77 10.87 20.92 -0.78
N PHE A 78 11.10 19.80 -0.10
CA PHE A 78 10.59 18.47 -0.47
C PHE A 78 9.09 18.22 -0.21
N ALA A 79 8.31 19.28 0.05
CA ALA A 79 6.88 19.16 0.34
C ALA A 79 6.13 18.94 -0.98
N ALA A 80 5.85 17.66 -1.28
CA ALA A 80 5.23 17.19 -2.53
C ALA A 80 5.97 17.71 -3.78
N SER A 81 7.06 17.01 -4.15
CA SER A 81 7.92 17.38 -5.28
C SER A 81 7.18 17.71 -6.57
N SER A 82 6.00 17.12 -6.83
CA SER A 82 5.05 17.56 -7.85
C SER A 82 3.65 16.96 -7.64
N ILE A 83 2.66 17.77 -7.22
CA ILE A 83 1.25 17.35 -7.13
C ILE A 83 0.71 16.84 -8.48
N PRO A 84 0.94 17.53 -9.62
CA PRO A 84 0.48 17.02 -10.91
C PRO A 84 1.04 15.63 -11.25
N LEU A 85 2.33 15.38 -10.96
CA LEU A 85 2.95 14.09 -11.25
C LEU A 85 2.38 12.96 -10.37
N VAL A 86 2.12 13.24 -9.09
CA VAL A 86 1.44 12.28 -8.19
C VAL A 86 0.03 11.99 -8.71
N THR A 87 -0.72 13.02 -9.12
CA THR A 87 -2.05 12.84 -9.71
C THR A 87 -2.02 11.94 -10.95
N VAL A 88 -1.09 12.18 -11.87
CA VAL A 88 -0.90 11.33 -13.06
C VAL A 88 -0.55 9.89 -12.65
N GLY A 89 0.35 9.72 -11.68
CA GLY A 89 0.71 8.41 -11.14
C GLY A 89 -0.50 7.65 -10.60
N VAL A 90 -1.36 8.30 -9.81
CA VAL A 90 -2.57 7.68 -9.27
C VAL A 90 -3.57 7.33 -10.38
N PHE A 91 -3.74 8.17 -11.40
CA PHE A 91 -4.60 7.81 -12.55
C PHE A 91 -4.07 6.62 -13.33
N ILE A 92 -2.75 6.52 -13.53
CA ILE A 92 -2.13 5.35 -14.17
C ILE A 92 -2.35 4.09 -13.32
N LEU A 93 -2.15 4.18 -12.00
CA LEU A 93 -2.40 3.07 -11.08
C LEU A 93 -3.88 2.65 -11.08
N TRP A 94 -4.81 3.61 -11.04
CA TRP A 94 -6.24 3.34 -11.11
C TRP A 94 -6.62 2.66 -12.42
N LEU A 95 -6.15 3.18 -13.56
CA LEU A 95 -6.36 2.53 -14.86
C LEU A 95 -5.80 1.10 -14.88
N GLY A 96 -4.58 0.92 -14.38
CA GLY A 96 -3.95 -0.41 -14.25
C GLY A 96 -4.72 -1.34 -13.33
N TRP A 97 -5.43 -0.81 -12.33
CA TRP A 97 -6.19 -1.59 -11.36
C TRP A 97 -7.40 -2.30 -11.97
N PHE A 98 -7.95 -1.80 -13.07
CA PHE A 98 -8.93 -2.55 -13.84
C PHE A 98 -8.30 -3.85 -14.36
N GLY A 99 -7.12 -3.78 -14.98
CA GLY A 99 -6.38 -4.97 -15.40
C GLY A 99 -5.99 -5.87 -14.23
N PHE A 100 -5.61 -5.26 -13.09
CA PHE A 100 -5.22 -5.99 -11.88
C PHE A 100 -6.39 -6.81 -11.31
N ASN A 101 -7.51 -6.18 -11.00
CA ASN A 101 -8.66 -6.87 -10.43
C ASN A 101 -9.41 -7.70 -11.48
N GLY A 102 -9.79 -7.11 -12.62
CA GLY A 102 -10.59 -7.86 -13.61
C GLY A 102 -9.79 -8.98 -14.28
N GLY A 103 -8.47 -8.81 -14.44
CA GLY A 103 -7.59 -9.87 -14.93
C GLY A 103 -7.49 -11.07 -13.98
N SER A 104 -7.67 -10.85 -12.67
CA SER A 104 -7.70 -11.92 -11.67
C SER A 104 -8.94 -12.83 -11.76
N GLN A 105 -9.93 -12.51 -12.60
CA GLN A 105 -10.95 -13.49 -13.00
C GLN A 105 -10.33 -14.67 -13.77
N LEU A 106 -9.20 -14.46 -14.45
CA LEU A 106 -8.47 -15.45 -15.26
C LEU A 106 -9.27 -16.08 -16.42
N ALA A 107 -10.50 -15.59 -16.68
CA ALA A 107 -11.38 -16.08 -17.72
C ALA A 107 -12.25 -14.95 -18.30
N ILE A 108 -12.54 -15.03 -19.61
CA ILE A 108 -13.55 -14.22 -20.31
C ILE A 108 -14.23 -15.03 -21.43
N GLY A 109 -14.18 -16.37 -21.33
CA GLY A 109 -14.61 -17.28 -22.40
C GLY A 109 -16.11 -17.50 -22.45
N THR A 110 -16.82 -17.18 -21.36
CA THR A 110 -18.27 -17.36 -21.22
C THR A 110 -18.98 -16.04 -20.96
N PHE A 111 -20.32 -16.03 -21.12
CA PHE A 111 -21.14 -14.87 -20.77
C PHE A 111 -21.00 -14.52 -19.28
N ASP A 112 -21.01 -15.53 -18.41
CA ASP A 112 -20.90 -15.34 -16.96
C ASP A 112 -19.54 -14.76 -16.57
N ASP A 113 -18.45 -15.22 -17.19
CA ASP A 113 -17.11 -14.63 -16.98
C ASP A 113 -17.06 -13.15 -17.39
N ALA A 114 -17.64 -12.82 -18.55
CA ALA A 114 -17.67 -11.44 -19.04
C ALA A 114 -18.49 -10.51 -18.13
N VAL A 115 -19.59 -11.02 -17.57
CA VAL A 115 -20.40 -10.30 -16.58
C VAL A 115 -19.62 -10.13 -15.27
N ALA A 116 -18.91 -11.16 -14.80
CA ALA A 116 -18.08 -11.09 -13.61
C ALA A 116 -16.98 -10.03 -13.76
N VAL A 117 -16.21 -10.04 -14.85
CA VAL A 117 -15.18 -9.02 -15.14
C VAL A 117 -15.78 -7.61 -15.14
N SER A 118 -16.95 -7.44 -15.75
CA SER A 118 -17.65 -6.14 -15.78
C SER A 118 -18.05 -5.68 -14.38
N GLY A 119 -18.58 -6.57 -13.55
CA GLY A 119 -18.91 -6.30 -12.15
C GLY A 119 -17.67 -5.89 -11.33
N ILE A 120 -16.55 -6.61 -11.53
CA ILE A 120 -15.26 -6.31 -10.90
C ILE A 120 -14.78 -4.91 -11.27
N PHE A 121 -14.89 -4.51 -12.54
CA PHE A 121 -14.51 -3.16 -12.96
C PHE A 121 -15.37 -2.08 -12.27
N ILE A 122 -16.69 -2.29 -12.21
CA ILE A 122 -17.61 -1.36 -11.54
C ILE A 122 -17.23 -1.20 -10.07
N ASN A 123 -17.09 -2.31 -9.35
CA ASN A 123 -16.78 -2.29 -7.93
C ASN A 123 -15.39 -1.72 -7.64
N THR A 124 -14.40 -2.02 -8.49
CA THR A 124 -13.05 -1.43 -8.40
C THR A 124 -13.10 0.08 -8.51
N ASN A 125 -13.80 0.62 -9.51
CA ASN A 125 -13.95 2.05 -9.69
C ASN A 125 -14.70 2.71 -8.54
N LEU A 126 -15.80 2.10 -8.09
CA LEU A 126 -16.64 2.65 -7.05
C LEU A 126 -15.95 2.65 -5.68
N ALA A 127 -15.16 1.63 -5.35
CA ALA A 127 -14.35 1.61 -4.14
C ALA A 127 -13.29 2.72 -4.13
N ALA A 128 -12.61 2.94 -5.26
CA ALA A 128 -11.68 4.06 -5.41
C ALA A 128 -12.38 5.41 -5.17
N CYS A 129 -13.55 5.62 -5.78
CA CYS A 129 -14.38 6.81 -5.55
C CYS A 129 -14.78 6.96 -4.08
N GLY A 130 -15.19 5.87 -3.42
CA GLY A 130 -15.49 5.86 -1.98
C GLY A 130 -14.30 6.32 -1.14
N GLY A 131 -13.12 5.79 -1.43
CA GLY A 131 -11.87 6.17 -0.76
C GLY A 131 -11.50 7.64 -0.96
N VAL A 132 -11.61 8.16 -2.18
CA VAL A 132 -11.39 9.59 -2.48
C VAL A 132 -12.34 10.47 -1.68
N MET A 133 -13.64 10.17 -1.71
CA MET A 133 -14.66 10.98 -1.05
C MET A 133 -14.50 10.96 0.47
N ALA A 134 -14.23 9.79 1.06
CA ALA A 134 -14.00 9.67 2.49
C ALA A 134 -12.78 10.48 2.94
N ALA A 135 -11.66 10.38 2.22
CA ALA A 135 -10.46 11.16 2.50
C ALA A 135 -10.69 12.68 2.34
N ALA A 136 -11.42 13.10 1.31
CA ALA A 136 -11.78 14.50 1.10
C ALA A 136 -12.60 15.06 2.28
N ILE A 137 -13.65 14.33 2.66
CA ILE A 137 -14.58 14.74 3.72
C ILE A 137 -13.85 14.78 5.07
N ILE A 138 -13.14 13.71 5.45
CA ILE A 138 -12.53 13.64 6.77
C ILE A 138 -11.44 14.70 6.95
N THR A 139 -10.64 14.97 5.92
CA THR A 139 -9.61 16.02 6.01
C THR A 139 -10.21 17.41 6.09
N ARG A 140 -11.29 17.69 5.34
CA ARG A 140 -12.04 18.95 5.44
C ARG A 140 -12.62 19.15 6.84
N LEU A 141 -13.22 18.11 7.43
CA LEU A 141 -13.80 18.18 8.77
C LEU A 141 -12.74 18.36 9.87
N MET A 142 -11.62 17.65 9.78
CA MET A 142 -10.58 17.67 10.82
C MET A 142 -9.65 18.88 10.76
N TYR A 143 -9.34 19.37 9.55
CA TYR A 143 -8.30 20.39 9.34
C TYR A 143 -8.84 21.68 8.71
N GLY A 144 -10.15 21.76 8.45
CA GLY A 144 -10.77 22.91 7.79
C GLY A 144 -10.45 23.03 6.31
N LYS A 145 -9.75 22.06 5.69
CA LYS A 145 -9.42 22.06 4.25
C LYS A 145 -9.36 20.63 3.70
N THR A 146 -9.81 20.48 2.46
CA THR A 146 -9.68 19.24 1.72
C THR A 146 -8.21 19.03 1.32
N ASP A 147 -7.64 17.88 1.67
CA ASP A 147 -6.26 17.53 1.36
C ASP A 147 -6.18 16.65 0.11
N VAL A 148 -5.69 17.22 -1.00
CA VAL A 148 -5.59 16.52 -2.29
C VAL A 148 -4.65 15.31 -2.24
N ILE A 149 -3.57 15.36 -1.45
CA ILE A 149 -2.68 14.20 -1.32
C ILE A 149 -3.38 13.06 -0.59
N GLN A 150 -4.15 13.39 0.46
CA GLN A 150 -4.93 12.37 1.15
C GLN A 150 -6.08 11.84 0.30
N MET A 151 -6.68 12.65 -0.58
CA MET A 151 -7.64 12.16 -1.57
C MET A 151 -7.01 11.15 -2.54
N LEU A 152 -5.83 11.48 -3.07
CA LEU A 152 -5.09 10.63 -4.00
C LEU A 152 -4.68 9.30 -3.35
N ASN A 153 -4.13 9.34 -2.13
CA ASN A 153 -3.86 8.11 -1.38
C ASN A 153 -5.15 7.40 -0.94
N GLY A 154 -6.25 8.14 -0.72
CA GLY A 154 -7.57 7.58 -0.45
C GLY A 154 -8.10 6.77 -1.63
N ALA A 155 -7.85 7.19 -2.87
CA ALA A 155 -8.12 6.39 -4.06
C ALA A 155 -7.38 5.05 -3.99
N ILE A 156 -6.07 5.08 -3.71
CA ILE A 156 -5.25 3.87 -3.57
C ILE A 156 -5.74 2.98 -2.43
N GLY A 157 -6.03 3.54 -1.25
CA GLY A 157 -6.56 2.78 -0.12
C GLY A 157 -7.91 2.13 -0.44
N GLY A 158 -8.77 2.80 -1.20
CA GLY A 158 -10.04 2.24 -1.66
C GLY A 158 -9.87 1.12 -2.68
N LEU A 159 -8.97 1.31 -3.65
CA LEU A 159 -8.58 0.30 -4.63
C LEU A 159 -7.99 -0.94 -3.94
N VAL A 160 -7.05 -0.75 -3.02
CA VAL A 160 -6.45 -1.83 -2.22
C VAL A 160 -7.52 -2.56 -1.42
N ALA A 161 -8.43 -1.86 -0.73
CA ALA A 161 -9.42 -2.51 0.12
C ALA A 161 -10.36 -3.46 -0.64
N VAL A 162 -10.73 -3.13 -1.88
CA VAL A 162 -11.64 -3.97 -2.67
C VAL A 162 -10.93 -5.12 -3.40
N THR A 163 -9.59 -5.06 -3.53
CA THR A 163 -8.77 -6.08 -4.21
C THR A 163 -8.95 -7.49 -3.63
N ALA A 164 -9.32 -7.62 -2.35
CA ALA A 164 -9.48 -8.93 -1.69
C ALA A 164 -10.67 -9.72 -2.24
N GLU A 165 -11.73 -9.01 -2.64
CA GLU A 165 -12.98 -9.58 -3.12
C GLU A 165 -13.77 -8.51 -3.90
N PRO A 166 -13.40 -8.26 -5.17
CA PRO A 166 -14.03 -7.20 -5.96
C PRO A 166 -15.33 -7.65 -6.64
N LEU A 167 -15.66 -8.93 -6.63
CA LEU A 167 -16.83 -9.46 -7.32
C LEU A 167 -18.05 -9.57 -6.40
N ALA A 168 -17.89 -10.11 -5.20
CA ALA A 168 -19.01 -10.36 -4.29
C ALA A 168 -19.80 -9.12 -3.80
N PRO A 169 -19.17 -7.95 -3.53
CA PRO A 169 -19.90 -6.78 -3.03
C PRO A 169 -20.93 -6.24 -4.02
N THR A 170 -22.03 -5.69 -3.50
CA THR A 170 -22.86 -4.78 -4.29
C THR A 170 -22.09 -3.47 -4.58
N PRO A 171 -22.49 -2.69 -5.61
CA PRO A 171 -21.89 -1.38 -5.88
C PRO A 171 -21.82 -0.46 -4.65
N LEU A 172 -22.88 -0.43 -3.84
CA LEU A 172 -22.90 0.37 -2.60
C LEU A 172 -21.93 -0.19 -1.55
N ALA A 173 -21.89 -1.51 -1.38
CA ALA A 173 -20.94 -2.14 -0.46
C ALA A 173 -19.48 -1.87 -0.88
N ALA A 174 -19.16 -1.92 -2.18
CA ALA A 174 -17.84 -1.57 -2.70
C ALA A 174 -17.45 -0.12 -2.37
N ILE A 175 -18.37 0.85 -2.53
CA ILE A 175 -18.15 2.25 -2.12
C ILE A 175 -17.80 2.32 -0.63
N LEU A 176 -18.55 1.61 0.23
CA LEU A 176 -18.35 1.65 1.68
C LEU A 176 -17.04 0.98 2.11
N ILE A 177 -16.69 -0.17 1.53
CA ILE A 177 -15.40 -0.84 1.75
C ILE A 177 -14.26 0.10 1.37
N GLY A 178 -14.36 0.73 0.20
CA GLY A 178 -13.37 1.68 -0.28
C GLY A 178 -13.28 2.95 0.57
N ALA A 179 -14.41 3.46 1.04
CA ALA A 179 -14.47 4.61 1.95
C ALA A 179 -13.73 4.34 3.27
N VAL A 180 -13.89 3.15 3.85
CA VAL A 180 -13.12 2.75 5.05
C VAL A 180 -11.63 2.66 4.73
N GLY A 181 -11.25 2.13 3.56
CA GLY A 181 -9.87 2.16 3.07
C GLY A 181 -9.29 3.58 3.01
N GLY A 182 -10.07 4.55 2.50
CA GLY A 182 -9.69 5.96 2.47
C GLY A 182 -9.52 6.59 3.86
N LEU A 183 -10.39 6.25 4.82
CA LEU A 183 -10.24 6.69 6.22
C LEU A 183 -8.98 6.11 6.86
N ILE A 184 -8.72 4.81 6.63
CA ILE A 184 -7.54 4.10 7.13
C ILE A 184 -6.26 4.76 6.65
N VAL A 185 -6.20 5.22 5.40
CA VAL A 185 -5.05 5.96 4.88
C VAL A 185 -4.76 7.22 5.70
N VAL A 186 -5.80 8.04 5.96
CA VAL A 186 -5.65 9.31 6.69
C VAL A 186 -5.22 9.07 8.14
N PHE A 187 -5.89 8.15 8.83
CA PHE A 187 -5.59 7.86 10.24
C PHE A 187 -4.32 7.02 10.41
N GLY A 188 -4.04 6.11 9.49
CA GLY A 188 -2.81 5.34 9.45
C GLY A 188 -1.57 6.22 9.25
N THR A 189 -1.67 7.24 8.40
CA THR A 189 -0.60 8.25 8.25
C THR A 189 -0.32 8.95 9.59
N LYS A 190 -1.38 9.38 10.29
CA LYS A 190 -1.27 9.98 11.63
C LYS A 190 -0.66 9.02 12.65
N LEU A 191 -1.06 7.75 12.62
CA LEU A 191 -0.55 6.71 13.51
C LEU A 191 0.97 6.53 13.33
N LEU A 192 1.45 6.43 12.09
CA LEU A 192 2.88 6.32 11.82
C LEU A 192 3.66 7.53 12.34
N PHE A 193 3.13 8.75 12.18
CA PHE A 193 3.78 9.94 12.73
C PHE A 193 3.84 9.93 14.26
N SER A 194 2.83 9.37 14.94
CA SER A 194 2.84 9.22 16.40
C SER A 194 3.97 8.29 16.88
N PHE A 195 4.38 7.33 16.05
CA PHE A 195 5.53 6.46 16.27
C PHE A 195 6.84 7.00 15.67
N LYS A 196 6.84 8.22 15.12
CA LYS A 196 7.97 8.84 14.43
C LYS A 196 8.48 8.02 13.23
N LEU A 197 7.57 7.27 12.60
CA LEU A 197 7.83 6.52 11.38
C LEU A 197 7.54 7.42 10.18
N ASP A 198 8.56 7.59 9.33
CA ASP A 198 8.52 8.47 8.17
C ASP A 198 8.28 7.67 6.89
N ASP A 199 7.02 7.36 6.63
CA ASP A 199 6.57 6.86 5.34
C ASP A 199 6.37 8.04 4.38
N VAL A 200 7.22 8.11 3.35
CA VAL A 200 7.31 9.26 2.45
C VAL A 200 6.06 9.43 1.59
N VAL A 201 5.46 8.32 1.16
CA VAL A 201 4.36 8.32 0.19
C VAL A 201 3.03 7.86 0.81
N GLY A 202 3.05 7.35 2.04
CA GLY A 202 1.88 6.75 2.66
C GLY A 202 1.62 5.33 2.16
N ALA A 203 2.68 4.60 1.78
CA ALA A 203 2.59 3.24 1.28
C ALA A 203 2.03 2.26 2.33
N ILE A 204 2.47 2.36 3.59
CA ILE A 204 2.04 1.43 4.65
C ILE A 204 0.55 1.61 4.96
N PRO A 205 0.00 2.82 5.16
CA PRO A 205 -1.44 2.98 5.34
C PRO A 205 -2.25 2.55 4.10
N ALA A 206 -1.80 2.91 2.90
CA ALA A 206 -2.53 2.62 1.66
C ALA A 206 -2.47 1.13 1.26
N HIS A 207 -1.40 0.41 1.59
CA HIS A 207 -1.21 -0.98 1.19
C HIS A 207 -1.38 -1.95 2.35
N MET A 208 -0.65 -1.78 3.46
CA MET A 208 -0.74 -2.69 4.61
C MET A 208 -2.06 -2.52 5.34
N PHE A 209 -2.36 -1.32 5.83
CA PHE A 209 -3.52 -1.16 6.71
C PHE A 209 -4.84 -1.29 5.93
N ALA A 210 -4.93 -0.69 4.74
CA ALA A 210 -6.09 -0.86 3.88
C ALA A 210 -6.21 -2.30 3.35
N GLY A 211 -5.09 -2.99 3.09
CA GLY A 211 -5.07 -4.39 2.66
C GLY A 211 -5.55 -5.35 3.75
N ILE A 212 -5.09 -5.15 4.99
CA ILE A 212 -5.60 -5.85 6.17
C ILE A 212 -7.11 -5.66 6.29
N TRP A 213 -7.60 -4.42 6.17
CA TRP A 213 -9.03 -4.13 6.18
C TRP A 213 -9.77 -4.84 5.05
N GLY A 214 -9.31 -4.72 3.81
CA GLY A 214 -9.94 -5.32 2.64
C GLY A 214 -10.10 -6.83 2.80
N THR A 215 -9.04 -7.52 3.24
CA THR A 215 -9.07 -8.96 3.49
C THR A 215 -10.00 -9.34 4.64
N LEU A 216 -10.06 -8.55 5.72
CA LEU A 216 -11.00 -8.78 6.82
C LEU A 216 -12.46 -8.43 6.45
N ALA A 217 -12.67 -7.59 5.44
CA ALA A 217 -13.99 -7.22 4.95
C ALA A 217 -14.61 -8.27 4.02
N VAL A 218 -13.83 -9.20 3.46
CA VAL A 218 -14.31 -10.26 2.53
C VAL A 218 -15.55 -10.99 3.05
N PRO A 219 -15.60 -11.50 4.30
CA PRO A 219 -16.75 -12.26 4.79
C PRO A 219 -18.02 -11.42 5.00
N LEU A 220 -17.95 -10.09 4.86
CA LEU A 220 -19.14 -9.22 4.92
C LEU A 220 -20.02 -9.38 3.68
N THR A 221 -19.45 -9.78 2.55
CA THR A 221 -20.15 -9.88 1.26
C THR A 221 -19.96 -11.22 0.56
N ASN A 222 -18.95 -12.00 0.93
CA ASN A 222 -18.73 -13.35 0.42
C ASN A 222 -18.99 -14.37 1.55
N SER A 223 -20.09 -15.12 1.46
CA SER A 223 -20.49 -16.12 2.47
C SER A 223 -19.59 -17.36 2.51
N ASP A 224 -18.79 -17.59 1.48
CA ASP A 224 -17.90 -18.75 1.39
C ASP A 224 -16.58 -18.51 2.14
N ALA A 225 -16.29 -17.25 2.49
CA ALA A 225 -15.15 -16.87 3.31
C ALA A 225 -15.51 -16.78 4.80
N SER A 226 -14.55 -17.07 5.68
CA SER A 226 -14.74 -16.96 7.13
C SER A 226 -13.79 -15.93 7.75
N PHE A 227 -14.27 -15.16 8.73
CA PHE A 227 -13.44 -14.19 9.46
C PHE A 227 -12.21 -14.83 10.11
N SER A 228 -12.32 -16.08 10.58
CA SER A 228 -11.21 -16.83 11.16
C SER A 228 -10.11 -17.11 10.14
N ALA A 229 -10.45 -17.60 8.94
CA ALA A 229 -9.47 -17.88 7.90
C ALA A 229 -8.81 -16.58 7.42
N GLN A 230 -9.61 -15.52 7.21
CA GLN A 230 -9.10 -14.20 6.84
C GLN A 230 -8.10 -13.65 7.88
N LEU A 231 -8.45 -13.72 9.17
CA LEU A 231 -7.58 -13.25 10.25
C LEU A 231 -6.27 -14.05 10.32
N ILE A 232 -6.34 -15.38 10.23
CA ILE A 232 -5.16 -16.24 10.25
C ILE A 232 -4.25 -15.92 9.05
N GLY A 233 -4.81 -15.80 7.84
CA GLY A 233 -4.04 -15.47 6.65
C GLY A 233 -3.37 -14.10 6.74
N VAL A 234 -4.12 -13.08 7.16
CA VAL A 234 -3.57 -11.73 7.40
C VAL A 234 -2.41 -11.77 8.38
N LEU A 235 -2.59 -12.39 9.55
CA LEU A 235 -1.56 -12.45 10.58
C LEU A 235 -0.34 -13.22 10.11
N SER A 236 -0.52 -14.42 9.54
CA SER A 236 0.58 -15.25 9.10
C SER A 236 1.43 -14.58 8.01
N ILE A 237 0.79 -13.97 7.01
CA ILE A 237 1.51 -13.28 5.93
C ILE A 237 2.24 -12.05 6.48
N ASN A 238 1.56 -11.17 7.22
CA ASN A 238 2.20 -9.95 7.72
C ASN A 238 3.34 -10.24 8.70
N ILE A 239 3.17 -11.21 9.63
CA ILE A 239 4.22 -11.59 10.59
C ILE A 239 5.42 -12.17 9.86
N PHE A 240 5.21 -13.12 8.95
CA PHE A 240 6.29 -13.74 8.19
C PHE A 240 7.07 -12.70 7.37
N VAL A 241 6.36 -11.91 6.56
CA VAL A 241 6.99 -10.92 5.68
C VAL A 241 7.72 -9.86 6.49
N PHE A 242 7.11 -9.35 7.57
CA PHE A 242 7.76 -8.39 8.45
C PHE A 242 9.02 -8.97 9.09
N ALA A 243 8.94 -10.16 9.69
CA ALA A 243 10.07 -10.78 10.40
C ALA A 243 11.25 -11.06 9.45
N VAL A 244 10.99 -11.69 8.30
CA VAL A 244 12.02 -12.02 7.31
C VAL A 244 12.62 -10.73 6.73
N SER A 245 11.78 -9.75 6.36
CA SER A 245 12.26 -8.46 5.86
C SER A 245 13.11 -7.72 6.89
N TYR A 246 12.70 -7.74 8.16
CA TYR A 246 13.43 -7.09 9.25
C TYR A 246 14.81 -7.72 9.44
N ILE A 247 14.92 -9.04 9.37
CA ILE A 247 16.21 -9.75 9.43
C ILE A 247 17.11 -9.33 8.26
N ILE A 248 16.59 -9.37 7.03
CA ILE A 248 17.37 -9.02 5.83
C ILE A 248 17.84 -7.55 5.90
N TRP A 249 16.93 -6.63 6.20
CA TRP A 249 17.27 -5.21 6.37
C TRP A 249 18.31 -4.99 7.48
N SER A 250 18.23 -5.74 8.57
CA SER A 250 19.20 -5.66 9.67
C SER A 250 20.59 -6.12 9.24
N ILE A 251 20.68 -7.22 8.49
CA ILE A 251 21.95 -7.72 7.94
C ILE A 251 22.54 -6.69 6.97
N MET A 252 21.73 -6.15 6.05
CA MET A 252 22.18 -5.12 5.11
C MET A 252 22.63 -3.85 5.82
N LYS A 253 21.92 -3.44 6.88
CA LYS A 253 22.28 -2.31 7.72
C LYS A 253 23.63 -2.52 8.42
N ALA A 254 23.89 -3.72 8.92
CA ALA A 254 25.12 -4.06 9.64
C ALA A 254 26.35 -4.26 8.73
N THR A 255 26.16 -4.53 7.44
CA THR A 255 27.24 -4.86 6.50
C THR A 255 27.70 -3.66 5.66
N PHE A 256 26.84 -3.15 4.78
CA PHE A 256 27.17 -2.03 3.87
C PHE A 256 26.31 -0.78 4.07
N GLY A 257 25.33 -0.86 4.99
CA GLY A 257 24.50 0.26 5.40
C GLY A 257 23.41 0.62 4.38
N ILE A 258 22.23 0.96 4.89
CA ILE A 258 21.03 1.22 4.07
C ILE A 258 20.72 2.73 3.91
N ARG A 259 21.26 3.57 4.80
CA ARG A 259 21.07 5.02 4.83
C ARG A 259 22.25 5.77 4.23
N LEU A 260 21.97 6.87 3.54
CA LEU A 260 22.99 7.83 3.10
C LEU A 260 23.65 8.52 4.29
N SER A 261 24.84 9.09 4.07
CA SER A 261 25.43 10.04 5.01
C SER A 261 24.56 11.30 5.09
N LYS A 262 24.67 12.05 6.19
CA LYS A 262 23.90 13.29 6.38
C LYS A 262 24.19 14.34 5.28
N GLU A 263 25.45 14.42 4.85
CA GLU A 263 25.88 15.26 3.74
C GLU A 263 25.22 14.83 2.43
N ALA A 264 25.24 13.53 2.13
CA ALA A 264 24.61 13.00 0.92
C ALA A 264 23.08 13.16 0.94
N GLU A 265 22.43 12.94 2.08
CA GLU A 265 20.99 13.18 2.26
C GLU A 265 20.63 14.65 2.00
N THR A 266 21.49 15.59 2.41
CA THR A 266 21.30 17.03 2.19
C THR A 266 21.53 17.42 0.73
N LYS A 267 22.55 16.83 0.09
CA LYS A 267 22.89 17.08 -1.32
C LYS A 267 21.85 16.53 -2.29
N GLY A 268 21.15 15.46 -1.90
CA GLY A 268 20.12 14.78 -2.67
C GLY A 268 20.63 13.47 -3.28
N THR A 269 19.79 12.43 -3.15
CA THR A 269 20.14 11.06 -3.57
C THR A 269 20.54 10.95 -5.03
N ASP A 270 19.85 11.67 -5.93
CA ASP A 270 20.13 11.64 -7.37
C ASP A 270 21.59 12.07 -7.64
N VAL A 271 21.99 13.21 -7.08
CA VAL A 271 23.35 13.73 -7.25
C VAL A 271 24.40 12.79 -6.65
N THR A 272 24.09 12.16 -5.51
CA THR A 272 25.07 11.37 -4.76
C THR A 272 25.22 9.93 -5.25
N GLU A 273 24.15 9.33 -5.79
CA GLU A 273 24.14 7.91 -6.17
C GLU A 273 24.09 7.71 -7.70
N THR A 274 23.55 8.66 -8.46
CA THR A 274 23.46 8.57 -9.94
C THR A 274 24.27 9.65 -10.66
N GLY A 275 24.65 10.73 -9.97
CA GLY A 275 25.38 11.86 -10.55
C GLY A 275 24.51 12.79 -11.41
N VAL A 276 23.17 12.63 -11.36
CA VAL A 276 22.22 13.39 -12.17
C VAL A 276 21.36 14.29 -11.29
N ILE A 277 20.94 15.44 -11.80
CA ILE A 277 19.91 16.29 -11.20
C ILE A 277 18.63 16.06 -11.99
N ALA A 278 17.67 15.34 -11.42
CA ALA A 278 16.45 14.95 -12.14
C ALA A 278 15.48 16.13 -12.38
N TYR A 279 15.43 17.08 -11.45
CA TYR A 279 14.62 18.30 -11.55
C TYR A 279 15.34 19.47 -10.89
N ALA A 280 15.45 20.59 -11.61
CA ALA A 280 15.82 21.86 -10.99
C ALA A 280 14.58 22.37 -10.25
N ILE A 281 14.65 22.52 -8.94
CA ILE A 281 13.66 23.29 -8.19
C ILE A 281 13.82 24.72 -8.70
N ARG A 282 12.90 25.18 -9.56
CA ARG A 282 12.81 26.59 -9.91
C ARG A 282 12.01 27.25 -8.80
N ASP A 283 12.68 28.16 -8.12
CA ASP A 283 12.14 29.06 -7.10
C ASP A 283 10.92 29.85 -7.62
#